data_AF-A0A958JEC1-F1
#
_entry.id   AF-A0A958JEC1-F1
#
_cell.length_a   1.000
_cell.length_b   1.000
_cell.length_c   1.000
_cell.angle_alpha   90.00
_cell.angle_beta   90.00
_cell.angle_gamma   90.00
#
_symmetry.space_group_name_H-M   'P 1'
#
loop_
_entity.id
_entity.type
_entity.pdbx_description
1 polymer ?
#
loop_
_entity_poly.entity_id
_entity_poly.type
_entity_poly.pdbx_seq_one_letter_code
_entity_poly.pdbx_strand_id
1 'polypeptide(L)' 'EAFSSSAERSSVSLAGLPLAEIEERAIRETIQLCEGNKKTAAEMLGISTKSIYNKIHRYGIE' A
#
# COMPACT_ATOMS: atom_id res chain seq x y z
N GLU A 1 35.61 -2.29 3.59
CA GLU A 1 34.40 -1.58 4.10
C GLU A 1 33.45 -1.33 2.94
N ALA A 2 32.14 -1.13 3.03
CA ALA A 2 31.06 -1.38 3.98
C ALA A 2 29.79 -1.21 3.14
N PHE A 3 28.81 -2.07 3.32
CA PHE A 3 27.55 -2.13 2.56
C PHE A 3 26.75 -0.83 2.77
N SER A 4 26.76 0.05 1.78
CA SER A 4 25.96 1.29 1.71
C SER A 4 24.89 1.06 0.65
N SER A 5 23.58 1.26 0.85
CA SER A 5 22.80 1.87 1.92
C SER A 5 21.43 1.17 1.88
N SER A 6 21.08 0.43 2.93
CA SER A 6 19.73 -0.18 3.01
C SER A 6 18.78 0.92 3.42
N ALA A 7 18.00 1.37 2.42
CA ALA A 7 17.07 2.48 2.45
C ALA A 7 16.52 2.77 3.85
N GLU A 8 16.90 3.94 4.39
CA GLU A 8 16.16 4.56 5.47
C GLU A 8 14.71 4.69 5.02
N ARG A 9 13.84 3.77 5.48
CA ARG A 9 12.39 3.97 5.40
C ARG A 9 12.08 5.11 6.35
N SER A 10 12.29 6.34 5.87
CA SER A 10 11.85 7.57 6.50
C SER A 10 10.39 7.36 6.89
N SER A 11 10.12 7.29 8.19
CA SER A 11 8.78 7.18 8.74
C SER A 11 8.05 8.49 8.45
N VAL A 12 7.47 8.58 7.26
CA VAL A 12 6.61 9.71 6.91
C VAL A 12 5.47 9.73 7.90
N SER A 13 5.33 10.83 8.64
CA SER A 13 4.24 11.01 9.58
C SER A 13 2.90 10.93 8.84
N LEU A 14 2.00 10.09 9.33
CA LEU A 14 0.63 9.98 8.81
C LEU A 14 -0.24 11.18 9.23
N ALA A 15 0.18 11.93 10.25
CA ALA A 15 -0.58 13.04 10.79
C ALA A 15 -0.64 14.20 9.78
N GLY A 16 -1.86 14.67 9.50
CA GLY A 16 -2.11 15.76 8.55
C GLY A 16 -2.32 15.31 7.10
N LEU A 17 -2.12 14.03 6.79
CA LEU A 17 -2.48 13.47 5.48
C LEU A 17 -3.97 13.11 5.43
N PRO A 18 -4.64 13.28 4.27
CA PRO A 18 -6.00 12.82 4.12
C PRO A 18 -6.04 11.29 4.12
N LEU A 19 -7.12 10.73 4.66
CA LEU A 19 -7.29 9.27 4.74
C LEU A 19 -7.21 8.58 3.37
N ALA A 20 -7.64 9.26 2.31
CA ALA A 20 -7.57 8.73 0.95
C ALA A 20 -6.11 8.50 0.49
N GLU A 21 -5.18 9.41 0.82
CA GLU A 21 -3.76 9.26 0.49
C GLU A 21 -3.12 8.13 1.29
N ILE A 22 -3.44 8.06 2.59
CA ILE A 22 -2.93 6.99 3.47
C ILE A 22 -3.43 5.63 2.95
N GLU A 23 -4.71 5.55 2.61
CA GLU A 23 -5.31 4.33 2.07
C GLU A 23 -4.72 3.93 0.71
N GLU A 24 -4.55 4.88 -0.22
CA GLU A 24 -3.92 4.61 -1.51
C GLU A 24 -2.52 4.03 -1.34
N ARG A 25 -1.70 4.65 -0.49
CA ARG A 25 -0.32 4.20 -0.22
C ARG A 25 -0.32 2.81 0.38
N ALA A 26 -1.15 2.57 1.39
CA ALA A 26 -1.27 1.27 2.03
C ALA A 26 -1.67 0.17 1.03
N ILE A 27 -2.62 0.45 0.13
CA ILE A 27 -3.06 -0.49 -0.90
C ILE A 27 -1.94 -0.77 -1.90
N ARG A 28 -1.30 0.27 -2.43
CA ARG A 28 -0.22 0.14 -3.42
C ARG A 28 0.97 -0.66 -2.84
N GLU A 29 1.42 -0.31 -1.64
CA GLU A 29 2.53 -1.00 -0.98
C GLU A 29 2.19 -2.45 -0.67
N THR A 30 0.96 -2.72 -0.21
CA THR A 30 0.53 -4.10 0.09
C THR A 30 0.42 -4.94 -1.18
N ILE A 31 -0.09 -4.40 -2.29
CA ILE A 31 -0.16 -5.11 -3.57
C ILE A 31 1.26 -5.44 -4.07
N GLN A 32 2.19 -4.50 -3.98
CA GLN A 32 3.59 -4.74 -4.34
C GLN A 32 4.22 -5.83 -3.47
N LEU A 33 3.95 -5.80 -2.16
CA LEU A 33 4.39 -6.81 -1.22
C LEU A 33 3.76 -8.19 -1.48
N CYS A 34 2.54 -8.23 -2.03
CA CYS A 34 1.85 -9.45 -2.45
C CYS A 34 2.17 -9.87 -3.89
N GLU A 35 3.18 -9.27 -4.53
CA GLU A 35 3.58 -9.57 -5.92
C GLU A 35 2.42 -9.43 -6.92
N GLY A 36 1.54 -8.45 -6.70
CA GLY A 36 0.36 -8.20 -7.54
C GLY A 36 -0.88 -9.01 -7.15
N ASN A 37 -0.81 -9.87 -6.12
CA ASN A 37 -1.97 -10.63 -5.67
C ASN A 37 -2.95 -9.76 -4.88
N LYS A 38 -3.91 -9.18 -5.60
CA LYS A 38 -4.96 -8.29 -5.07
C LYS A 38 -5.82 -8.97 -4.00
N LYS A 39 -6.05 -10.28 -4.08
CA LYS A 39 -6.82 -11.04 -3.08
C LYS A 39 -6.06 -11.11 -1.75
N THR A 40 -4.80 -11.53 -1.80
CA THR A 40 -3.96 -11.59 -0.60
C THR A 40 -3.75 -10.20 0.01
N ALA A 41 -3.62 -9.16 -0.82
CA ALA A 41 -3.52 -7.78 -0.34
C ALA A 41 -4.79 -7.34 0.42
N ALA A 42 -5.97 -7.72 -0.06
CA ALA A 42 -7.23 -7.45 0.63
C ALA A 42 -7.30 -8.15 2.00
N GLU A 43 -6.84 -9.40 2.07
CA GLU A 43 -6.77 -10.17 3.31
C GLU A 43 -5.79 -9.54 4.32
N MET A 44 -4.62 -9.09 3.86
CA MET A 44 -3.64 -8.39 4.72
C MET A 44 -4.18 -7.05 5.25
N LEU A 45 -4.90 -6.29 4.41
CA LEU A 45 -5.50 -5.02 4.80
C LEU A 45 -6.79 -5.18 5.62
N GLY A 46 -7.31 -6.40 5.76
CA GLY A 46 -8.55 -6.66 6.49
C GLY A 46 -9.80 -6.12 5.79
N ILE A 47 -9.78 -5.98 4.46
CA ILE A 47 -10.91 -5.50 3.67
C ILE A 47 -11.43 -6.58 2.71
N SER A 48 -12.68 -6.45 2.27
CA SER A 48 -13.24 -7.36 1.27
C SER A 48 -12.53 -7.21 -0.09
N THR A 49 -12.42 -8.31 -0.83
CA THR A 49 -11.91 -8.29 -2.22
C THR A 49 -12.68 -7.31 -3.10
N LYS A 50 -14.01 -7.22 -2.98
CA LYS A 50 -14.79 -6.21 -3.70
C LYS A 50 -14.31 -4.77 -3.41
N SER A 51 -13.95 -4.48 -2.16
CA SER A 51 -13.44 -3.17 -1.75
C SER A 51 -12.04 -2.90 -2.29
N ILE A 52 -11.14 -3.91 -2.34
CA ILE A 52 -9.81 -3.71 -2.94
C ILE A 52 -9.95 -3.36 -4.42
N TYR A 53 -10.78 -4.08 -5.19
CA TYR A 53 -10.97 -3.80 -6.63
C TYR A 53 -11.57 -2.41 -6.86
N ASN A 54 -12.56 -2.02 -6.06
CA ASN A 54 -13.14 -0.67 -6.15
C ASN A 54 -12.11 0.42 -5.86
N LYS A 55 -11.25 0.23 -4.85
CA LYS A 55 -10.22 1.19 -4.47
C LYS A 55 -9.10 1.27 -5.51
N ILE A 56 -8.65 0.12 -6.02
CA ILE A 56 -7.71 0.00 -7.14
C ILE A 56 -8.21 0.80 -8.34
N HIS A 57 -9.46 0.61 -8.74
CA HIS A 57 -10.07 1.36 -9.85
C HIS A 57 -10.23 2.86 -9.53
N ARG A 58 -10.60 3.20 -8.29
CA ARG A 58 -10.78 4.60 -7.85
C ARG A 58 -9.46 5.37 -7.84
N TYR A 59 -8.36 4.73 -7.45
CA TYR A 59 -7.04 5.33 -7.31
C TYR A 59 -6.14 5.12 -8.53
N GLY A 60 -6.61 4.42 -9.58
CA GLY A 60 -5.82 4.14 -10.77
C GLY A 60 -4.57 3.30 -10.49
N ILE A 61 -4.66 2.36 -9.55
CA ILE A 61 -3.56 1.44 -9.21
C ILE A 61 -3.68 0.24 -10.14
N GLU A 62 -2.78 0.06 -11.12
CA GLU A 62 -2.78 -1.11 -12.01
C GLU A 62 -1.97 -2.28 -11.44
#